data_AF-A0A1E4B5Z2-F1
#
_entry.id   AF-A0A1E4B5Z2-F1
#
_cell.length_a   1.000
_cell.length_b   1.000
_cell.length_c   1.000
_cell.angle_alpha   90.00
_cell.angle_beta   90.00
_cell.angle_gamma   90.00
#
_symmetry.space_group_name_H-M   'P 1'
#
loop_
_entity.id
_entity.type
_entity.pdbx_description
1 polymer ?
#
loop_
_entity_poly.entity_id
_entity_poly.type
_entity_poly.pdbx_seq_one_letter_code
_entity_poly.pdbx_strand_id
1 'polypeptide(L)'
;MDPIESLARHDKWYLGSGDGIIFAPPFPAWLDAPGFWDEAQFYQYALAPLFTVTILDHEGRELPLVATGRRWTPADLTVEYDLPGGMRATEIRTVQPGGVFASEWTVRAPEPVSLHAVGWTAQDTAPLDVGAVRWDGALQWVRTVTDRREVPLAVRCELAAVGEATSWSATLSERSALQPHWRLAPFAELWEGEALPCEVRLEGISPAGLMYGAVHQALAPNATEATFAFALRLAAQEDVLRGGRGRRRPRRCRSPPSARRATSRRCRWRVPAAGAGVTSSPRCRRSPAPIRTWSATTGTAGTASG
;
A
#
# COMPACT_ATOMS: atom_id res chain seq x y z
N MET A 1 -6.81 -35.03 -0.74
CA MET A 1 -6.98 -33.96 -1.74
C MET A 1 -7.50 -32.75 -0.98
N ASP A 2 -6.87 -31.58 -1.14
CA ASP A 2 -7.34 -30.34 -0.50
C ASP A 2 -8.65 -29.90 -1.19
N PRO A 3 -9.78 -29.83 -0.47
CA PRO A 3 -11.05 -29.42 -1.05
C PRO A 3 -11.01 -28.03 -1.71
N ILE A 4 -10.21 -27.09 -1.18
CA ILE A 4 -10.12 -25.74 -1.73
C ILE A 4 -9.45 -25.76 -3.11
N GLU A 5 -8.39 -26.54 -3.24
CA GLU A 5 -7.64 -26.70 -4.49
C GLU A 5 -8.50 -27.34 -5.60
N SER A 6 -9.45 -28.21 -5.23
CA SER A 6 -10.39 -28.81 -6.19
C SER A 6 -11.38 -27.81 -6.81
N LEU A 7 -11.52 -26.62 -6.23
CA LEU A 7 -12.41 -25.56 -6.70
C LEU A 7 -11.69 -24.52 -7.58
N ALA A 8 -10.42 -24.75 -7.89
CA ALA A 8 -9.60 -23.79 -8.62
C ALA A 8 -10.13 -23.52 -10.04
N ARG A 9 -10.14 -22.24 -10.43
CA ARG A 9 -10.66 -21.77 -11.73
C ARG A 9 -9.83 -20.60 -12.27
N HIS A 10 -9.81 -20.44 -13.59
CA HIS A 10 -9.09 -19.32 -14.24
C HIS A 10 -10.01 -18.14 -14.61
N ASP A 11 -11.32 -18.40 -14.67
CA ASP A 11 -12.35 -17.46 -15.11
C ASP A 11 -13.04 -16.70 -13.95
N LYS A 12 -12.72 -17.05 -12.70
CA LYS A 12 -13.24 -16.38 -11.49
C LYS A 12 -12.22 -15.42 -10.90
N TRP A 13 -12.70 -14.47 -10.09
CA TRP A 13 -11.87 -13.45 -9.46
C TRP A 13 -12.34 -12.98 -8.08
N TYR A 14 -13.53 -13.38 -7.62
CA TYR A 14 -14.13 -12.78 -6.43
C TYR A 14 -13.47 -13.28 -5.14
N LEU A 15 -13.25 -12.38 -4.19
CA LEU A 15 -12.66 -12.68 -2.89
C LEU A 15 -13.53 -12.12 -1.77
N GLY A 16 -13.63 -12.82 -0.65
CA GLY A 16 -14.38 -12.36 0.50
C GLY A 16 -14.11 -13.18 1.76
N SER A 17 -14.34 -12.56 2.92
CA SER A 17 -14.10 -13.13 4.24
C SER A 17 -15.37 -13.44 5.05
N GLY A 18 -16.55 -13.18 4.49
CA GLY A 18 -17.85 -13.47 5.12
C GLY A 18 -18.30 -12.48 6.19
N ASP A 19 -17.56 -11.39 6.43
CA ASP A 19 -17.87 -10.31 7.38
C ASP A 19 -18.47 -9.06 6.70
N GLY A 20 -19.10 -9.26 5.53
CA GLY A 20 -19.72 -8.20 4.74
C GLY A 20 -18.75 -7.53 3.75
N ILE A 21 -17.54 -8.06 3.59
CA ILE A 21 -16.50 -7.46 2.74
C ILE A 21 -16.18 -8.40 1.59
N ILE A 22 -16.29 -7.87 0.37
CA ILE A 22 -16.20 -8.64 -0.86
C ILE A 22 -15.49 -7.81 -1.93
N PHE A 23 -14.42 -8.35 -2.51
CA PHE A 23 -13.90 -7.90 -3.80
C PHE A 23 -14.57 -8.72 -4.90
N ALA A 24 -15.58 -8.14 -5.55
CA ALA A 24 -16.28 -8.78 -6.66
C ALA A 24 -16.78 -7.69 -7.62
N PRO A 25 -15.86 -6.94 -8.27
CA PRO A 25 -16.26 -5.88 -9.18
C PRO A 25 -17.18 -6.47 -10.27
N PRO A 26 -18.35 -5.85 -10.53
CA PRO A 26 -19.30 -6.37 -11.51
C PRO A 26 -18.79 -6.23 -12.94
N PHE A 27 -18.01 -5.17 -13.20
CA PHE A 27 -17.37 -4.88 -14.49
C PHE A 27 -15.88 -4.63 -14.23
N PRO A 28 -15.09 -5.69 -14.02
CA PRO A 28 -13.67 -5.53 -13.72
C PRO A 28 -12.92 -4.84 -14.87
N ALA A 29 -12.21 -3.76 -14.56
CA ALA A 29 -11.36 -3.06 -15.53
C ALA A 29 -9.87 -3.36 -15.32
N TRP A 30 -9.48 -3.78 -14.11
CA TRP A 30 -8.08 -3.82 -13.66
C TRP A 30 -7.74 -5.11 -12.90
N LEU A 31 -8.39 -6.23 -13.22
CA LEU A 31 -8.09 -7.51 -12.57
C LEU A 31 -6.64 -7.95 -12.74
N ASP A 32 -6.05 -7.64 -13.89
CA ASP A 32 -4.67 -7.98 -14.20
C ASP A 32 -3.69 -6.87 -13.78
N ALA A 33 -4.19 -5.74 -13.29
CA ALA A 33 -3.33 -4.75 -12.64
C ALA A 33 -3.00 -5.23 -11.22
N PRO A 34 -1.78 -4.99 -10.72
CA PRO A 34 -1.39 -5.31 -9.34
C PRO A 34 -2.35 -4.79 -8.26
N GLY A 35 -2.56 -5.55 -7.19
CA GLY A 35 -3.39 -5.13 -6.06
C GLY A 35 -4.91 -5.17 -6.31
N PHE A 36 -5.62 -4.20 -5.74
CA PHE A 36 -7.08 -4.12 -5.74
C PHE A 36 -7.54 -2.76 -6.27
N TRP A 37 -7.28 -2.45 -7.54
CA TRP A 37 -7.68 -1.12 -8.04
C TRP A 37 -9.20 -1.00 -8.27
N ASP A 38 -9.85 -2.09 -8.67
CA ASP A 38 -11.29 -2.13 -8.92
C ASP A 38 -12.14 -2.01 -7.63
N GLU A 39 -13.45 -1.84 -7.82
CA GLU A 39 -14.42 -1.71 -6.73
C GLU A 39 -14.47 -2.93 -5.81
N ALA A 40 -14.50 -2.65 -4.50
CA ALA A 40 -14.91 -3.60 -3.48
C ALA A 40 -16.21 -3.15 -2.80
N GLN A 41 -16.94 -4.13 -2.26
CA GLN A 41 -18.13 -3.94 -1.45
C GLN A 41 -17.75 -4.03 0.03
N PHE A 42 -18.10 -2.99 0.78
CA PHE A 42 -18.04 -2.93 2.24
C PHE A 42 -19.48 -2.83 2.77
N TYR A 43 -20.04 -3.95 3.18
CA TYR A 43 -21.49 -4.14 3.36
C TYR A 43 -22.26 -3.82 2.08
N GLN A 44 -23.14 -2.83 2.10
CA GLN A 44 -23.87 -2.34 0.93
C GLN A 44 -23.20 -1.14 0.21
N TYR A 45 -22.00 -0.75 0.65
CA TYR A 45 -21.31 0.43 0.16
C TYR A 45 -20.21 0.04 -0.83
N ALA A 46 -20.21 0.67 -1.99
CA ALA A 46 -19.14 0.54 -2.99
C ALA A 46 -17.96 1.46 -2.61
N LEU A 47 -16.74 0.93 -2.72
CA LEU A 47 -15.51 1.70 -2.53
C LEU A 47 -14.53 1.38 -3.65
N ALA A 48 -14.09 2.42 -4.36
CA ALA A 48 -13.10 2.32 -5.44
C ALA A 48 -12.37 3.68 -5.64
N PRO A 49 -11.10 3.67 -6.05
CA PRO A 49 -10.21 2.49 -6.04
C PRO A 49 -9.80 2.13 -4.59
N LEU A 50 -9.25 0.94 -4.38
CA LEU A 50 -8.66 0.57 -3.07
C LEU A 50 -7.16 0.90 -3.07
N PHE A 51 -6.33 0.08 -3.71
CA PHE A 51 -4.90 0.33 -3.87
C PHE A 51 -4.31 -0.52 -5.01
N THR A 52 -3.16 -0.15 -5.53
CA THR A 52 -2.34 -0.93 -6.47
C THR A 52 -0.92 -1.08 -5.92
N VAL A 53 -0.13 -1.92 -6.57
CA VAL A 53 1.29 -2.14 -6.26
C VAL A 53 2.13 -1.86 -7.50
N THR A 54 3.20 -1.10 -7.35
CA THR A 54 4.18 -0.87 -8.40
C THR A 54 5.54 -1.39 -7.94
N ILE A 55 6.27 -2.05 -8.85
CA ILE A 55 7.66 -2.45 -8.63
C ILE A 55 8.53 -1.46 -9.42
N LEU A 56 9.56 -0.92 -8.77
CA LEU A 56 10.50 0.03 -9.36
C LEU A 56 11.91 -0.56 -9.42
N ASP A 57 12.68 -0.12 -10.40
CA ASP A 57 14.14 -0.29 -10.39
C ASP A 57 14.81 0.62 -9.34
N HIS A 58 16.12 0.50 -9.21
CA HIS A 58 16.92 1.30 -8.27
C HIS A 58 16.87 2.82 -8.56
N GLU A 59 16.52 3.25 -9.77
CA GLU A 59 16.33 4.66 -10.09
C GLU A 59 14.90 5.16 -9.88
N GLY A 60 14.00 4.32 -9.36
CA GLY A 60 12.59 4.66 -9.13
C GLY A 60 11.72 4.60 -10.38
N ARG A 61 12.19 3.98 -11.46
CA ARG A 61 11.41 3.80 -12.69
C ARG A 61 10.54 2.56 -12.58
N GLU A 62 9.29 2.70 -13.01
CA GLU A 62 8.33 1.59 -13.05
C GLU A 62 8.82 0.47 -13.96
N LEU A 63 8.88 -0.74 -13.41
CA LEU A 63 9.00 -1.95 -14.20
C LEU A 63 7.60 -2.32 -14.72
N PRO A 64 7.39 -2.42 -16.05
CA PRO A 64 6.11 -2.86 -16.58
C PRO A 64 5.85 -4.33 -16.21
N LEU A 65 4.67 -4.62 -15.65
CA LEU A 65 4.20 -5.96 -15.37
C LEU A 65 3.22 -6.40 -16.47
N VAL A 66 3.46 -7.59 -17.04
CA VAL A 66 2.54 -8.21 -18.00
C VAL A 66 1.96 -9.46 -17.36
N ALA A 67 0.67 -9.47 -17.06
CA ALA A 67 0.00 -10.63 -16.51
C ALA A 67 0.01 -11.78 -17.54
N THR A 68 0.46 -12.96 -17.12
CA THR A 68 0.57 -14.15 -17.97
C THR A 68 -0.41 -15.23 -17.57
N GLY A 69 -0.88 -15.21 -16.32
CA GLY A 69 -1.77 -16.22 -15.80
C GLY A 69 -2.51 -15.75 -14.56
N ARG A 70 -3.68 -16.34 -14.35
CA ARG A 70 -4.49 -16.13 -13.15
C ARG A 70 -5.10 -17.43 -12.69
N ARG A 71 -5.11 -17.63 -11.37
CA ARG A 71 -5.73 -18.79 -10.73
C ARG A 71 -6.49 -18.34 -9.51
N TRP A 72 -7.78 -18.61 -9.51
CA TRP A 72 -8.67 -18.33 -8.40
C TRP A 72 -8.96 -19.61 -7.62
N THR A 73 -8.99 -19.48 -6.30
CA THR A 73 -9.65 -20.41 -5.37
C THR A 73 -10.61 -19.62 -4.48
N PRO A 74 -11.51 -20.26 -3.72
CA PRO A 74 -12.28 -19.56 -2.70
C PRO A 74 -11.44 -18.81 -1.65
N ALA A 75 -10.15 -19.14 -1.50
CA ALA A 75 -9.27 -18.55 -0.50
C ALA A 75 -8.44 -17.37 -1.04
N ASP A 76 -8.10 -17.37 -2.32
CA ASP A 76 -7.16 -16.42 -2.91
C ASP A 76 -7.30 -16.28 -4.43
N LEU A 77 -6.74 -15.19 -4.94
CA LEU A 77 -6.51 -14.97 -6.35
C LEU A 77 -5.00 -14.84 -6.58
N THR A 78 -4.43 -15.83 -7.25
CA THR A 78 -3.03 -15.82 -7.67
C THR A 78 -2.93 -15.23 -9.07
N VAL A 79 -2.02 -14.28 -9.27
CA VAL A 79 -1.70 -13.69 -10.58
C VAL A 79 -0.20 -13.82 -10.83
N GLU A 80 0.16 -14.26 -12.04
CA GLU A 80 1.54 -14.40 -12.49
C GLU A 80 1.87 -13.28 -13.48
N TYR A 81 3.09 -12.75 -13.38
CA TYR A 81 3.56 -11.65 -14.21
C TYR A 81 4.95 -11.94 -14.79
N ASP A 82 5.13 -11.54 -16.04
CA ASP A 82 6.44 -11.32 -16.63
C ASP A 82 6.88 -9.87 -16.42
N LEU A 83 8.17 -9.70 -16.13
CA LEU A 83 8.84 -8.42 -15.93
C LEU A 83 10.08 -8.32 -16.83
N PRO A 84 10.63 -7.12 -17.08
CA PRO A 84 11.86 -6.97 -17.84
C PRO A 84 13.04 -7.78 -17.29
N GLY A 85 14.01 -8.09 -18.14
CA GLY A 85 15.20 -8.86 -17.74
C GLY A 85 14.92 -10.34 -17.44
N GLY A 86 13.78 -10.88 -17.92
CA GLY A 86 13.40 -12.28 -17.69
C GLY A 86 12.94 -12.56 -16.26
N MET A 87 12.68 -11.51 -15.47
CA MET A 87 12.14 -11.62 -14.12
C MET A 87 10.69 -12.10 -14.17
N ARG A 88 10.28 -12.80 -13.11
CA ARG A 88 8.89 -13.25 -12.91
C ARG A 88 8.40 -12.83 -11.54
N ALA A 89 7.12 -12.49 -11.46
CA ALA A 89 6.47 -12.23 -10.19
C ALA A 89 5.20 -13.06 -10.03
N THR A 90 4.90 -13.39 -8.79
CA THR A 90 3.63 -13.97 -8.38
C THR A 90 3.03 -13.09 -7.30
N GLU A 91 1.79 -12.68 -7.51
CA GLU A 91 0.97 -12.01 -6.52
C GLU A 91 -0.11 -12.96 -6.03
N ILE A 92 -0.31 -13.02 -4.71
CA ILE A 92 -1.42 -13.70 -4.07
C ILE A 92 -2.28 -12.63 -3.38
N ARG A 93 -3.51 -12.49 -3.87
CA ARG A 93 -4.51 -11.58 -3.32
C ARG A 93 -5.46 -12.33 -2.40
N THR A 94 -5.70 -11.78 -1.22
CA THR A 94 -6.67 -12.33 -0.26
C THR A 94 -7.54 -11.22 0.34
N VAL A 95 -8.78 -11.58 0.69
CA VAL A 95 -9.65 -10.75 1.53
C VAL A 95 -9.85 -11.49 2.85
N GLN A 96 -9.56 -10.80 3.95
CA GLN A 96 -9.49 -11.39 5.26
C GLN A 96 -10.41 -10.70 6.27
N PRO A 97 -10.78 -11.40 7.35
CA PRO A 97 -11.64 -10.83 8.38
C PRO A 97 -11.09 -9.52 8.96
N GLY A 98 -11.99 -8.61 9.31
CA GLY A 98 -11.65 -7.28 9.79
C GLY A 98 -11.36 -6.27 8.69
N GLY A 99 -11.75 -6.60 7.45
CA GLY A 99 -11.70 -5.73 6.28
C GLY A 99 -10.35 -5.54 5.65
N VAL A 100 -9.52 -6.57 5.67
CA VAL A 100 -8.15 -6.50 5.15
C VAL A 100 -8.10 -7.10 3.75
N PHE A 101 -7.69 -6.28 2.77
CA PHE A 101 -7.34 -6.67 1.42
C PHE A 101 -5.82 -6.75 1.35
N ALA A 102 -5.28 -7.95 1.21
CA ALA A 102 -3.83 -8.19 1.21
C ALA A 102 -3.35 -8.65 -0.16
N SER A 103 -2.21 -8.12 -0.59
CA SER A 103 -1.50 -8.43 -1.82
C SER A 103 -0.08 -8.86 -1.44
N GLU A 104 0.19 -10.16 -1.54
CA GLU A 104 1.46 -10.79 -1.15
C GLU A 104 2.26 -11.15 -2.40
N TRP A 105 3.54 -10.80 -2.43
CA TRP A 105 4.37 -10.89 -3.62
C TRP A 105 5.60 -11.77 -3.43
N THR A 106 5.95 -12.48 -4.49
CA THR A 106 7.27 -13.08 -4.68
C THR A 106 7.78 -12.69 -6.06
N VAL A 107 8.96 -12.09 -6.13
CA VAL A 107 9.65 -11.73 -7.36
C VAL A 107 10.91 -12.58 -7.47
N ARG A 108 11.15 -13.16 -8.64
CA ARG A 108 12.35 -13.94 -8.96
C ARG A 108 13.05 -13.37 -10.17
N ALA A 109 14.36 -13.19 -10.06
CA ALA A 109 15.22 -12.67 -11.10
C ALA A 109 16.31 -13.68 -11.46
N PRO A 110 16.68 -13.79 -12.76
CA PRO A 110 17.76 -14.67 -13.19
C PRO A 110 19.13 -14.17 -12.71
N GLU A 111 19.28 -12.87 -12.49
CA GLU A 111 20.49 -12.23 -11.97
C GLU A 111 20.15 -11.37 -10.75
N PRO A 112 21.12 -11.10 -9.85
CA PRO A 112 20.92 -10.22 -8.70
C PRO A 112 20.46 -8.82 -9.11
N VAL A 113 19.38 -8.33 -8.50
CA VAL A 113 18.82 -7.00 -8.75
C VAL A 113 18.49 -6.28 -7.45
N SER A 114 18.44 -4.95 -7.51
CA SER A 114 17.92 -4.10 -6.43
C SER A 114 16.60 -3.50 -6.89
N LEU A 115 15.55 -3.74 -6.10
CA LEU A 115 14.17 -3.40 -6.45
C LEU A 115 13.51 -2.66 -5.30
N HIS A 116 12.51 -1.87 -5.65
CA HIS A 116 11.61 -1.21 -4.71
C HIS A 116 10.18 -1.64 -4.98
N ALA A 117 9.37 -1.72 -3.94
CA ALA A 117 7.94 -1.98 -4.07
C ALA A 117 7.15 -0.85 -3.42
N VAL A 118 6.10 -0.39 -4.08
CA VAL A 118 5.25 0.71 -3.61
C VAL A 118 3.80 0.30 -3.69
N GLY A 119 3.14 0.19 -2.54
CA GLY A 119 1.69 0.11 -2.45
C GLY A 119 1.11 1.52 -2.43
N TRP A 120 0.22 1.86 -3.36
CA TRP A 120 -0.30 3.22 -3.46
C TRP A 120 -1.77 3.29 -3.92
N THR A 121 -2.38 4.44 -3.71
CA THR A 121 -3.77 4.74 -4.09
C THR A 121 -3.90 6.16 -4.63
N ALA A 122 -4.93 6.40 -5.43
CA ALA A 122 -5.45 7.73 -5.75
C ALA A 122 -6.92 7.82 -5.30
N GLN A 123 -7.30 8.85 -4.57
CA GLN A 123 -8.65 9.02 -4.02
C GLN A 123 -9.20 10.38 -4.42
N ASP A 124 -10.46 10.45 -4.86
CA ASP A 124 -11.12 11.75 -5.06
C ASP A 124 -11.23 12.46 -3.70
N THR A 125 -10.89 13.75 -3.67
CA THR A 125 -10.89 14.56 -2.45
C THR A 125 -12.30 14.96 -2.01
N ALA A 126 -13.30 14.98 -2.91
CA ALA A 126 -14.65 15.40 -2.58
C ALA A 126 -15.32 14.55 -1.46
N PRO A 127 -15.23 13.21 -1.47
CA PRO A 127 -15.71 12.37 -0.37
C PRO A 127 -14.71 12.18 0.77
N LEU A 128 -13.50 12.76 0.69
CA LEU A 128 -12.39 12.50 1.60
C LEU A 128 -12.32 13.55 2.72
N ASP A 129 -12.15 13.10 3.97
CA ASP A 129 -11.72 14.00 5.05
C ASP A 129 -10.20 14.20 4.97
N VAL A 130 -9.80 15.28 4.30
CA VAL A 130 -8.38 15.65 4.10
C VAL A 130 -7.66 15.83 5.44
N GLY A 131 -8.35 16.33 6.48
CA GLY A 131 -7.78 16.53 7.81
C GLY A 131 -7.50 15.24 8.58
N ALA A 132 -8.15 14.14 8.18
CA ALA A 132 -7.92 12.82 8.76
C ALA A 132 -6.74 12.06 8.10
N VAL A 133 -6.15 12.60 7.02
CA VAL A 133 -5.02 11.96 6.34
C VAL A 133 -3.76 12.08 7.19
N ARG A 134 -3.17 10.94 7.56
CA ARG A 134 -1.98 10.91 8.43
C ARG A 134 -1.20 9.62 8.30
N TRP A 135 0.05 9.64 8.73
CA TRP A 135 0.87 8.45 8.92
C TRP A 135 0.97 8.07 10.40
N ASP A 136 0.69 6.81 10.72
CA ASP A 136 0.84 6.22 12.05
C ASP A 136 1.15 4.72 11.90
N GLY A 137 2.33 4.41 11.36
CA GLY A 137 2.74 3.04 10.97
C GLY A 137 2.04 2.48 9.71
N ALA A 138 0.96 3.15 9.30
CA ALA A 138 0.22 2.95 8.06
C ALA A 138 -0.25 4.32 7.58
N LEU A 139 -0.50 4.46 6.27
CA LEU A 139 -1.16 5.64 5.73
C LEU A 139 -2.65 5.52 5.99
N GLN A 140 -3.20 6.48 6.71
CA GLN A 140 -4.59 6.49 7.15
C GLN A 140 -5.34 7.65 6.49
N TRP A 141 -6.59 7.41 6.10
CA TRP A 141 -7.52 8.45 5.68
C TRP A 141 -8.96 8.01 5.96
N VAL A 142 -9.89 8.96 5.84
CA VAL A 142 -11.32 8.70 6.02
C VAL A 142 -12.06 9.14 4.77
N ARG A 143 -12.94 8.28 4.28
CA ARG A 143 -13.78 8.55 3.11
C ARG A 143 -15.25 8.32 3.47
N THR A 144 -16.10 9.26 3.09
CA THR A 144 -17.55 9.07 3.15
C THR A 144 -18.01 8.38 1.87
N VAL A 145 -18.68 7.24 2.02
CA VAL A 145 -19.33 6.50 0.93
C VAL A 145 -20.84 6.49 1.15
N THR A 146 -21.60 6.42 0.07
CA THR A 146 -23.07 6.35 0.12
C THR A 146 -23.57 5.05 -0.47
N ASP A 147 -24.66 4.52 0.08
CA ASP A 147 -25.34 3.37 -0.50
C ASP A 147 -26.37 3.79 -1.56
N ARG A 148 -27.11 2.82 -2.12
CA ARG A 148 -28.17 3.07 -3.12
C ARG A 148 -29.35 3.90 -2.61
N ARG A 149 -29.45 4.12 -1.30
CA ARG A 149 -30.47 4.94 -0.65
C ARG A 149 -29.89 6.27 -0.16
N GLU A 150 -28.68 6.61 -0.61
CA GLU A 150 -27.96 7.83 -0.25
C GLU A 150 -27.66 7.95 1.25
N VAL A 151 -27.66 6.82 1.99
CA VAL A 151 -27.25 6.82 3.39
C VAL A 151 -25.72 6.93 3.44
N PRO A 152 -25.13 7.91 4.13
CA PRO A 152 -23.68 8.06 4.21
C PRO A 152 -23.07 7.17 5.29
N LEU A 153 -21.87 6.67 5.02
CA LEU A 153 -21.01 5.96 5.96
C LEU A 153 -19.57 6.48 5.85
N ALA A 154 -18.99 6.89 6.98
CA ALA A 154 -17.57 7.18 7.06
C ALA A 154 -16.78 5.87 7.20
N VAL A 155 -15.87 5.63 6.27
CA VAL A 155 -14.99 4.47 6.23
C VAL A 155 -13.55 4.93 6.44
N ARG A 156 -12.93 4.44 7.51
CA ARG A 156 -11.50 4.59 7.74
C ARG A 156 -10.75 3.57 6.89
N CYS A 157 -9.75 4.05 6.18
CA CYS A 157 -8.88 3.28 5.31
C CYS A 157 -7.45 3.34 5.88
N GLU A 158 -6.76 2.20 5.92
CA GLU A 158 -5.38 2.08 6.44
C GLU A 158 -4.55 1.26 5.45
N LEU A 159 -3.66 1.90 4.68
CA LEU A 159 -2.74 1.25 3.74
C LEU A 159 -1.36 1.06 4.39
N ALA A 160 -0.84 -0.16 4.38
CA ALA A 160 0.43 -0.48 5.01
C ALA A 160 1.27 -1.45 4.16
N ALA A 161 2.59 -1.33 4.31
CA ALA A 161 3.54 -2.38 3.97
C ALA A 161 3.60 -3.40 5.10
N VAL A 162 4.12 -4.57 4.79
CA VAL A 162 4.12 -5.71 5.69
C VAL A 162 5.50 -5.87 6.26
N GLY A 163 5.59 -5.65 7.58
CA GLY A 163 6.86 -5.31 8.21
C GLY A 163 6.95 -3.80 8.37
N GLU A 164 8.14 -3.25 8.14
CA GLU A 164 8.39 -1.81 8.26
C GLU A 164 8.43 -1.17 6.87
N ALA A 165 7.69 -0.07 6.70
CA ALA A 165 7.80 0.74 5.50
C ALA A 165 9.14 1.49 5.50
N THR A 166 9.85 1.46 4.39
CA THR A 166 11.11 2.22 4.22
C THR A 166 10.85 3.71 4.12
N SER A 167 9.81 4.09 3.38
CA SER A 167 9.33 5.47 3.29
C SER A 167 7.87 5.51 2.83
N TRP A 168 7.26 6.69 2.85
CA TRP A 168 5.84 6.87 2.54
C TRP A 168 5.59 8.33 2.14
N SER A 169 4.45 8.61 1.52
CA SER A 169 4.02 9.99 1.26
C SER A 169 2.52 10.06 1.02
N ALA A 170 1.92 11.20 1.33
CA ALA A 170 0.60 11.56 0.83
C ALA A 170 0.62 13.01 0.31
N THR A 171 0.08 13.22 -0.89
CA THR A 171 0.06 14.55 -1.53
C THR A 171 -1.25 14.79 -2.27
N LEU A 172 -1.64 16.05 -2.37
CA LEU A 172 -2.70 16.46 -3.29
C LEU A 172 -2.14 16.62 -4.71
N SER A 173 -3.00 16.43 -5.69
CA SER A 173 -2.76 16.69 -7.10
C SER A 173 -4.04 17.19 -7.75
N GLU A 174 -3.92 17.89 -8.87
CA GLU A 174 -5.06 18.21 -9.71
C GLU A 174 -5.75 16.93 -10.20
N ARG A 175 -7.03 17.05 -10.57
CA ARG A 175 -7.79 15.87 -11.00
C ARG A 175 -7.22 15.31 -12.30
N SER A 176 -6.70 14.10 -12.22
CA SER A 176 -6.25 13.29 -13.37
C SER A 176 -7.12 12.03 -13.52
N ALA A 177 -6.74 11.13 -14.44
CA ALA A 177 -7.43 9.86 -14.59
C ALA A 177 -7.14 8.91 -13.40
N LEU A 178 -8.18 8.34 -12.80
CA LEU A 178 -8.08 7.33 -11.73
C LEU A 178 -7.67 5.97 -12.30
N GLN A 179 -6.39 5.83 -12.68
CA GLN A 179 -5.82 4.62 -13.27
C GLN A 179 -4.60 4.13 -12.47
N PRO A 180 -4.35 2.81 -12.42
CA PRO A 180 -3.25 2.22 -11.65
C PRO A 180 -1.90 2.30 -12.40
N HIS A 181 -1.54 3.48 -12.90
CA HIS A 181 -0.29 3.68 -13.62
C HIS A 181 0.64 4.60 -12.83
N TRP A 182 1.83 4.11 -12.47
CA TRP A 182 2.77 4.87 -11.65
C TRP A 182 3.16 6.22 -12.25
N ARG A 183 3.34 6.26 -13.58
CA ARG A 183 3.62 7.49 -14.33
C ARG A 183 2.57 8.60 -14.19
N LEU A 184 1.36 8.28 -13.73
CA LEU A 184 0.30 9.25 -13.48
C LEU A 184 0.27 9.71 -12.01
N ALA A 185 1.04 9.06 -11.13
CA ALA A 185 1.18 9.45 -9.74
C ALA A 185 2.30 10.50 -9.60
N PRO A 186 2.14 11.49 -8.70
CA PRO A 186 3.14 12.53 -8.48
C PRO A 186 4.42 12.00 -7.82
N PHE A 187 4.43 10.74 -7.38
CA PHE A 187 5.53 10.15 -6.63
C PHE A 187 6.81 9.97 -7.44
N ALA A 188 6.73 9.83 -8.76
CA ALA A 188 7.92 9.74 -9.60
C ALA A 188 8.79 11.01 -9.51
N GLU A 189 8.15 12.18 -9.33
CA GLU A 189 8.84 13.47 -9.14
C GLU A 189 9.32 13.69 -7.71
N LEU A 190 8.67 13.03 -6.74
CA LEU A 190 9.02 13.08 -5.32
C LEU A 190 10.04 12.02 -4.91
N TRP A 191 10.43 11.15 -5.85
CA TRP A 191 11.37 10.06 -5.60
C TRP A 191 12.79 10.61 -5.54
N GLU A 192 13.35 10.65 -4.34
CA GLU A 192 14.71 11.17 -4.11
C GLU A 192 15.51 10.16 -3.28
N GLY A 193 16.69 9.78 -3.79
CA GLY A 193 17.60 8.90 -3.06
C GLY A 193 16.97 7.56 -2.66
N GLU A 194 16.25 6.92 -3.58
CA GLU A 194 15.58 5.62 -3.38
C GLU A 194 14.45 5.64 -2.34
N ALA A 195 13.87 6.82 -2.06
CA ALA A 195 12.84 6.98 -1.06
C ALA A 195 11.78 8.04 -1.43
N LEU A 196 10.61 7.89 -0.82
CA LEU A 196 9.58 8.92 -0.70
C LEU A 196 9.92 9.88 0.47
N PRO A 197 9.38 11.10 0.49
CA PRO A 197 9.77 12.16 1.44
C PRO A 197 9.33 11.96 2.90
N CYS A 198 8.55 10.93 3.23
CA CYS A 198 8.04 10.66 4.59
C CYS A 198 7.20 11.80 5.16
N GLU A 199 6.31 12.37 4.35
CA GLU A 199 5.46 13.50 4.73
C GLU A 199 4.04 13.42 4.17
N VAL A 200 3.13 14.13 4.83
CA VAL A 200 1.78 14.44 4.34
C VAL A 200 1.76 15.89 3.89
N ARG A 201 1.68 16.14 2.59
CA ARG A 201 1.68 17.47 1.98
C ARG A 201 0.33 17.73 1.29
N LEU A 202 -0.63 18.25 2.05
CA LEU A 202 -2.01 18.46 1.57
C LEU A 202 -2.40 19.94 1.50
N GLU A 203 -1.42 20.83 1.58
CA GLU A 203 -1.61 22.29 1.50
C GLU A 203 -1.36 22.80 0.07
N GLY A 204 -2.04 23.89 -0.32
CA GLY A 204 -1.66 24.69 -1.50
C GLY A 204 -2.26 24.29 -2.85
N ILE A 205 -3.08 23.24 -2.93
CA ILE A 205 -3.80 22.84 -4.17
C ILE A 205 -5.32 22.97 -3.93
N SER A 206 -6.08 23.24 -5.00
CA SER A 206 -7.54 23.26 -4.96
C SER A 206 -8.08 22.00 -4.25
N PRO A 207 -9.07 22.13 -3.33
CA PRO A 207 -9.67 20.97 -2.67
C PRO A 207 -10.44 20.08 -3.64
N ALA A 208 -10.62 20.48 -4.90
CA ALA A 208 -11.17 19.67 -5.97
C ALA A 208 -10.02 19.01 -6.77
N GLY A 209 -9.66 17.78 -6.41
CA GLY A 209 -8.54 17.07 -7.00
C GLY A 209 -8.48 15.60 -6.58
N LEU A 210 -7.27 15.06 -6.56
CA LEU A 210 -6.98 13.72 -6.06
C LEU A 210 -6.00 13.78 -4.89
N MET A 211 -6.23 12.94 -3.88
CA MET A 211 -5.21 12.58 -2.89
C MET A 211 -4.50 11.33 -3.38
N TYR A 212 -3.18 11.43 -3.55
CA TYR A 212 -2.32 10.28 -3.78
C TYR A 212 -1.66 9.89 -2.47
N GLY A 213 -1.70 8.60 -2.16
CA GLY A 213 -1.08 8.03 -0.97
C GLY A 213 -0.21 6.83 -1.32
N ALA A 214 1.04 6.78 -0.83
CA ALA A 214 1.98 5.70 -1.11
C ALA A 214 2.72 5.23 0.14
N VAL A 215 2.98 3.93 0.17
CA VAL A 215 3.82 3.24 1.15
C VAL A 215 4.86 2.45 0.39
N HIS A 216 6.13 2.70 0.69
CA HIS A 216 7.27 2.13 -0.01
C HIS A 216 8.04 1.17 0.89
N GLN A 217 8.50 0.06 0.30
CA GLN A 217 9.43 -0.89 0.88
C GLN A 217 10.60 -1.11 -0.07
N ALA A 218 11.81 -0.79 0.38
CA ALA A 218 13.04 -1.18 -0.30
C ALA A 218 13.24 -2.68 -0.09
N LEU A 219 13.50 -3.40 -1.18
CA LEU A 219 13.75 -4.83 -1.12
C LEU A 219 15.25 -5.07 -0.89
N ALA A 220 15.61 -6.30 -0.49
CA ALA A 220 17.01 -6.63 -0.28
C ALA A 220 17.82 -6.35 -1.56
N PRO A 221 18.90 -5.56 -1.48
CA PRO A 221 19.68 -5.21 -2.66
C PRO A 221 20.43 -6.43 -3.19
N ASN A 222 20.64 -6.48 -4.51
CA ASN A 222 21.35 -7.57 -5.18
C ASN A 222 20.79 -8.96 -4.83
N ALA A 223 19.47 -9.09 -4.85
CA ALA A 223 18.79 -10.36 -4.58
C ALA A 223 18.26 -10.98 -5.87
N THR A 224 18.25 -12.31 -5.94
CA THR A 224 17.59 -13.08 -7.01
C THR A 224 16.14 -13.46 -6.67
N GLU A 225 15.75 -13.30 -5.40
CA GLU A 225 14.38 -13.51 -4.93
C GLU A 225 14.04 -12.46 -3.89
N ALA A 226 12.87 -11.85 -4.01
CA ALA A 226 12.36 -10.87 -3.05
C ALA A 226 10.89 -11.16 -2.73
N THR A 227 10.53 -11.03 -1.45
CA THR A 227 9.15 -11.16 -0.98
C THR A 227 8.75 -9.91 -0.23
N PHE A 228 7.56 -9.42 -0.50
CA PHE A 228 6.98 -8.26 0.17
C PHE A 228 5.47 -8.37 0.13
N ALA A 229 4.77 -7.53 0.88
CA ALA A 229 3.33 -7.48 0.81
C ALA A 229 2.82 -6.08 1.18
N PHE A 230 1.63 -5.77 0.70
CA PHE A 230 0.87 -4.58 1.06
C PHE A 230 -0.55 -4.98 1.44
N ALA A 231 -1.13 -4.23 2.37
CA ALA A 231 -2.51 -4.45 2.78
C ALA A 231 -3.26 -3.13 2.97
N LEU A 232 -4.51 -3.10 2.50
CA LEU A 232 -5.47 -2.06 2.83
C LEU A 232 -6.51 -2.61 3.80
N ARG A 233 -6.72 -1.92 4.91
CA ARG A 233 -7.80 -2.22 5.84
C ARG A 233 -8.92 -1.21 5.72
N LEU A 234 -10.15 -1.69 5.63
CA LEU A 234 -11.38 -0.90 5.68
C LEU A 234 -12.09 -1.14 7.02
N ALA A 235 -12.47 -0.06 7.70
CA ALA A 235 -13.25 -0.13 8.92
C ALA A 235 -14.29 0.99 8.96
N ALA A 236 -15.50 0.71 9.42
CA ALA A 236 -16.47 1.77 9.71
C ALA A 236 -15.90 2.68 10.80
N GLN A 237 -15.89 3.98 10.57
CA GLN A 237 -15.58 4.94 11.62
C GLN A 237 -16.77 4.99 12.58
N GLU A 238 -16.58 4.47 13.79
CA GLU A 238 -17.61 4.55 14.84
C GLU A 238 -17.79 6.01 15.28
N ASP A 239 -18.56 6.80 14.53
CA ASP A 239 -19.16 8.06 15.02
C ASP A 239 -20.55 8.39 14.43
N VAL A 240 -21.11 7.57 13.52
CA VAL A 240 -22.43 7.88 12.89
C VAL A 240 -23.54 6.89 13.24
N LEU A 241 -23.24 5.66 13.68
CA LEU A 241 -24.28 4.70 14.12
C LEU A 241 -24.82 4.95 15.54
N ARG A 242 -24.40 6.03 16.21
CA ARG A 242 -24.91 6.46 17.52
C ARG A 242 -25.53 7.85 17.50
N GLY A 243 -26.31 8.15 16.47
CA GLY A 243 -27.40 9.11 16.60
C GLY A 243 -28.48 8.55 17.55
N GLY A 244 -28.42 8.93 18.83
CA GLY A 244 -29.56 8.89 19.75
C GLY A 244 -29.92 7.54 20.38
N ARG A 245 -29.18 7.13 21.42
CA ARG A 245 -29.71 6.60 22.70
C ARG A 245 -28.55 6.24 23.63
N GLY A 246 -28.62 6.76 24.85
CA GLY A 246 -27.55 6.71 25.85
C GLY A 246 -26.96 5.32 26.08
N ARG A 247 -25.62 5.28 26.13
CA ARG A 247 -24.85 4.12 26.57
C ARG A 247 -25.17 3.82 28.05
N ARG A 248 -26.06 2.85 28.29
CA ARG A 248 -26.00 2.03 29.51
C ARG A 248 -24.77 1.11 29.41
N ARG A 249 -23.90 1.15 30.41
CA ARG A 249 -22.72 0.28 30.55
C ARG A 249 -23.10 -1.20 30.44
N PRO A 250 -22.43 -2.03 29.62
CA PRO A 250 -22.57 -3.47 29.71
C PRO A 250 -21.84 -3.99 30.96
N ARG A 251 -22.54 -4.79 31.75
CA ARG A 251 -21.98 -5.58 32.85
C ARG A 251 -20.97 -6.59 32.31
N ARG A 252 -19.85 -6.73 33.03
CA ARG A 252 -18.81 -7.76 32.83
C ARG A 252 -19.44 -9.15 32.74
N CYS A 253 -19.20 -9.85 31.63
CA CYS A 253 -19.37 -11.31 31.57
C CYS A 253 -18.01 -11.98 31.72
N ARG A 254 -17.97 -13.01 32.57
CA ARG A 254 -16.81 -13.86 32.86
C ARG A 254 -16.51 -14.76 31.66
N SER A 255 -15.22 -14.95 31.36
CA SER A 255 -14.72 -15.88 30.35
C SER A 255 -14.83 -17.34 30.81
N PRO A 256 -15.19 -18.30 29.93
CA PRO A 256 -14.93 -19.72 30.13
C PRO A 256 -13.59 -20.16 29.50
N PRO A 257 -13.06 -21.34 29.90
CA PRO A 257 -11.67 -21.74 29.66
C PRO A 257 -11.41 -22.39 28.30
N SER A 258 -10.12 -22.51 28.03
CA SER A 258 -9.44 -22.87 26.78
C SER A 258 -9.71 -24.29 26.25
N ALA A 259 -9.70 -24.43 24.91
CA ALA A 259 -9.53 -25.70 24.21
C ALA A 259 -8.39 -25.58 23.17
N ARG A 260 -7.66 -26.69 23.02
CA ARG A 260 -6.36 -26.83 22.34
C ARG A 260 -6.46 -27.04 20.82
N ARG A 261 -5.45 -26.46 20.13
CA ARG A 261 -4.72 -26.85 18.89
C ARG A 261 -5.49 -27.19 17.59
N ALA A 262 -5.15 -26.44 16.53
CA ALA A 262 -4.69 -26.99 15.25
C ALA A 262 -3.71 -26.00 14.60
N THR A 263 -2.55 -26.49 14.17
CA THR A 263 -1.48 -25.74 13.52
C THR A 263 -1.76 -25.62 12.02
N SER A 264 -2.11 -24.41 11.56
CA SER A 264 -1.81 -23.96 10.20
C SER A 264 -0.97 -22.70 10.32
N ARG A 265 0.23 -22.72 9.73
CA ARG A 265 1.06 -21.51 9.60
C ARG A 265 0.49 -20.70 8.44
N ARG A 266 -0.58 -19.94 8.70
CA ARG A 266 -0.98 -18.79 7.89
C ARG A 266 -0.74 -17.55 8.75
N CYS A 267 0.02 -16.59 8.21
CA CYS A 267 0.29 -15.34 8.90
C CYS A 267 -1.03 -14.61 9.13
N ARG A 268 -1.45 -14.55 10.40
CA ARG A 268 -2.60 -13.76 10.80
C ARG A 268 -2.16 -12.31 10.80
N TRP A 269 -2.72 -11.53 9.88
CA TRP A 269 -2.47 -10.10 9.77
C TRP A 269 -2.86 -9.39 11.06
N ARG A 270 -1.88 -8.76 11.71
CA ARG A 270 -2.10 -7.79 12.78
C ARG A 270 -1.53 -6.47 12.30
N VAL A 271 -2.41 -5.58 11.83
CA VAL A 271 -2.08 -4.15 11.81
C VAL A 271 -1.84 -3.74 13.27
N PRO A 272 -0.71 -3.11 13.63
CA PRO A 272 -0.47 -2.66 14.99
C PRO A 272 -1.64 -1.80 15.46
N ALA A 273 -2.19 -2.10 16.63
CA ALA A 273 -3.17 -1.22 17.26
C ALA A 273 -2.45 0.05 17.71
N ALA A 274 -2.80 1.19 17.12
CA ALA A 274 -2.33 2.49 17.58
C ALA A 274 -2.73 2.71 19.04
N GLY A 275 -1.75 2.95 19.92
CA GLY A 275 -1.96 3.54 21.24
C GLY A 275 -1.30 2.85 22.44
N ALA A 276 -0.05 3.21 22.72
CA ALA A 276 0.43 3.61 24.05
C ALA A 276 1.84 4.19 23.89
N GLY A 277 2.01 5.47 24.23
CA GLY A 277 3.17 6.26 23.85
C GLY A 277 4.50 5.81 24.44
N VAL A 278 5.57 6.02 23.66
CA VAL A 278 6.90 6.39 24.16
C VAL A 278 7.47 7.42 23.19
N THR A 279 7.74 8.61 23.71
CA THR A 279 8.52 9.67 23.08
C THR A 279 9.96 9.20 22.85
N SER A 280 10.37 9.09 21.59
CA SER A 280 11.77 9.27 21.21
C SER A 280 11.87 9.51 19.70
N SER A 281 12.09 10.75 19.30
CA SER A 281 12.49 11.13 17.94
C SER A 281 13.82 10.48 17.56
N PRO A 282 13.98 9.91 16.35
CA PRO A 282 15.29 9.74 15.77
C PRO A 282 15.69 11.08 15.12
N ARG A 283 16.72 11.73 15.68
CA ARG A 283 17.40 12.84 14.99
C ARG A 283 18.13 12.26 13.78
N CYS A 284 17.67 12.59 12.57
CA CYS A 284 18.52 12.52 11.38
C CYS A 284 19.73 13.45 11.58
N ARG A 285 20.88 12.88 11.94
CA ARG A 285 22.16 13.60 11.90
C ARG A 285 22.56 13.77 10.44
N ARG A 286 22.31 14.96 9.89
CA ARG A 286 23.14 15.50 8.81
C ARG A 286 24.52 15.80 9.41
N SER A 287 25.54 15.08 8.99
CA SER A 287 26.93 15.50 9.15
C SER A 287 27.51 15.79 7.76
N PRO A 288 28.04 17.00 7.52
CA PRO A 288 28.80 17.33 6.31
C PRO A 288 30.30 17.12 6.56
N ALA A 289 31.04 16.80 5.48
CA ALA A 289 32.43 17.20 5.16
C ALA A 289 33.22 16.10 4.42
N PRO A 290 34.35 16.40 3.73
CA PRO A 290 34.86 17.71 3.32
C PRO A 290 35.22 17.81 1.82
N ILE A 291 35.33 19.07 1.40
CA ILE A 291 36.06 19.58 0.24
C ILE A 291 37.50 19.04 0.25
N ARG A 292 37.92 18.38 -0.83
CA ARG A 292 39.34 18.18 -1.15
C ARG A 292 39.79 19.27 -2.11
N THR A 293 40.51 20.24 -1.57
CA THR A 293 41.34 21.19 -2.31
C THR A 293 42.52 20.46 -2.95
N TRP A 294 42.72 20.72 -4.24
CA TRP A 294 43.95 20.40 -4.96
C TRP A 294 45.01 21.44 -4.63
N SER A 295 46.17 20.99 -4.14
CA SER A 295 47.37 21.81 -3.97
C SER A 295 48.32 21.52 -5.13
N ALA A 296 48.49 22.48 -6.04
CA ALA A 296 49.54 22.45 -7.05
C ALA A 296 50.82 23.05 -6.45
N THR A 297 51.88 22.25 -6.41
CA THR A 297 53.23 22.70 -6.07
C THR A 297 54.05 22.75 -7.35
N THR A 298 54.25 23.94 -7.90
CA THR A 298 55.35 24.23 -8.84
C THR A 298 55.86 25.62 -8.55
N GLY A 299 56.97 25.68 -7.82
CA GLY A 299 57.82 26.85 -7.73
C GLY A 299 59.14 26.52 -8.42
N THR A 300 59.45 27.23 -9.51
CA THR A 300 60.79 27.75 -9.80
C THR A 300 60.68 28.75 -10.95
N ALA A 301 60.83 30.03 -10.61
CA ALA A 301 61.09 31.10 -11.55
C ALA A 301 62.61 31.23 -11.75
N GLY A 302 63.03 31.31 -13.01
CA GLY A 302 64.37 31.66 -13.43
C GLY A 302 64.27 32.63 -14.62
N THR A 303 64.68 33.86 -14.36
CA THR A 303 64.83 35.06 -15.20
C THR A 303 65.39 34.87 -16.62
N ALA A 304 64.82 35.59 -17.59
CA ALA A 304 65.57 36.33 -18.62
C ALA A 304 64.67 37.36 -19.31
N SER A 305 64.91 38.64 -19.04
CA SER A 305 64.45 39.78 -19.82
C SER A 305 65.53 40.20 -20.82
N GLY A 306 65.11 40.40 -22.07
CA GLY A 306 65.70 41.32 -23.03
C GLY A 306 64.74 42.49 -23.22
#